data_AF-A0A7Y7NYA8-F1
#
_entry.id   AF-A0A7Y7NYA8-F1
#
_cell.length_a   1.000
_cell.length_b   1.000
_cell.length_c   1.000
_cell.angle_alpha   90.00
_cell.angle_beta   90.00
_cell.angle_gamma   90.00
#
_symmetry.space_group_name_H-M   'P 1'
#
loop_
_entity.id
_entity.type
_entity.pdbx_description
1 polymer ?
#
loop_
_entity_poly.entity_id
_entity_poly.type
_entity_poly.pdbx_seq_one_letter_code
_entity_poly.pdbx_strand_id
1 'polypeptide(L)'
;MKHEWKKNDKKFYLPKEKPETIIIPEFKFFTIEGKGNPNDAFFAEYIGVLYSLSYAIKMSPKQGFAPNDYFEYTVFPLEGVWDID
;
A
#
# COMPACT_ATOMS: atom_id res chain seq x y z
N MET A 1 5.84 -18.94 -3.46
CA MET A 1 4.37 -18.89 -3.28
C MET A 1 4.00 -17.42 -3.13
N LYS A 2 3.01 -16.93 -3.87
CA LYS A 2 2.62 -15.52 -3.88
C LYS A 2 2.02 -15.10 -2.52
N HIS A 3 2.51 -14.00 -1.96
CA HIS A 3 1.98 -13.36 -0.75
C HIS A 3 0.70 -12.60 -1.09
N GLU A 4 -0.39 -12.90 -0.39
CA GLU A 4 -1.68 -12.25 -0.58
C GLU A 4 -2.14 -11.68 0.75
N TRP A 5 -2.14 -10.36 0.88
CA TRP A 5 -2.47 -9.67 2.13
C TRP A 5 -3.84 -10.06 2.69
N LYS A 6 -4.82 -10.36 1.83
CA LYS A 6 -6.15 -10.88 2.21
C LYS A 6 -6.10 -12.23 2.94
N LYS A 7 -5.01 -12.98 2.80
CA LYS A 7 -4.80 -14.30 3.41
C LYS A 7 -3.76 -14.24 4.51
N ASN A 8 -2.63 -13.61 4.22
CA ASN A 8 -1.45 -13.58 5.08
C ASN A 8 -1.54 -12.51 6.18
N ASP A 9 -2.18 -11.38 5.90
CA ASP A 9 -2.16 -10.17 6.74
C ASP A 9 -3.57 -9.78 7.23
N LYS A 10 -4.46 -10.77 7.37
CA LYS A 10 -5.89 -10.57 7.69
C LYS A 10 -6.13 -9.66 8.89
N LYS A 11 -5.28 -9.75 9.92
CA LYS A 11 -5.38 -8.96 11.15
C LYS A 11 -5.32 -7.45 10.87
N PHE A 12 -4.61 -7.04 9.82
CA PHE A 12 -4.41 -5.63 9.50
C PHE A 12 -5.41 -5.13 8.44
N TYR A 13 -5.83 -6.01 7.52
CA TYR A 13 -6.60 -5.59 6.34
C TYR A 13 -8.04 -6.12 6.28
N LEU A 14 -8.42 -7.05 7.15
CA LEU A 14 -9.76 -7.64 7.22
C LEU A 14 -10.24 -7.71 8.68
N PRO A 15 -10.40 -6.55 9.36
CA PRO A 15 -10.89 -6.50 10.73
C PRO A 15 -12.34 -7.00 10.81
N LYS A 16 -12.74 -7.45 12.01
CA LYS A 16 -14.13 -7.78 12.31
C LYS A 16 -14.90 -6.51 12.67
N GLU A 17 -16.23 -6.60 12.74
CA GLU A 17 -17.12 -5.51 13.19
C GLU A 17 -17.04 -5.23 14.71
N LYS A 18 -15.96 -5.67 15.37
CA LYS A 18 -15.73 -5.46 16.80
C LYS A 18 -14.39 -4.75 16.98
N PRO A 19 -14.36 -3.62 17.72
CA PRO A 19 -13.11 -2.95 18.05
C PRO A 19 -12.16 -3.90 18.77
N GLU A 20 -10.88 -3.86 18.38
CA GLU A 20 -9.83 -4.66 19.00
C GLU A 20 -8.51 -3.89 19.04
N THR A 21 -7.69 -4.18 20.05
CA THR A 21 -6.32 -3.67 20.12
C THR A 21 -5.41 -4.56 19.28
N ILE A 22 -4.64 -3.94 18.40
CA ILE A 22 -3.63 -4.62 17.57
C ILE A 22 -2.29 -3.91 17.68
N ILE A 23 -1.22 -4.64 17.43
CA ILE A 23 0.14 -4.10 17.30
C ILE A 23 0.47 -4.14 15.82
N ILE A 24 0.73 -2.97 15.25
CA ILE A 24 1.14 -2.82 13.86
C ILE A 24 2.67 -2.93 13.80
N PRO A 25 3.24 -3.93 13.11
CA PRO A 25 4.69 -4.00 12.91
C PRO A 25 5.15 -2.92 11.93
N GLU A 26 6.47 -2.79 11.75
CA GLU A 26 7.02 -1.92 10.71
C GLU A 26 6.70 -2.47 9.31
N PHE A 27 6.30 -1.57 8.41
CA PHE A 27 6.06 -1.86 7.00
C PHE A 27 6.80 -0.85 6.12
N LYS A 28 7.01 -1.23 4.85
CA LYS A 28 7.61 -0.35 3.83
C LYS A 28 6.51 0.23 2.96
N PHE A 29 6.47 1.55 2.83
CA PHE A 29 5.48 2.27 2.04
C PHE A 29 6.13 3.19 1.03
N PHE A 30 5.48 3.35 -0.12
CA PHE A 30 5.60 4.58 -0.89
C PHE A 30 4.60 5.58 -0.32
N THR A 31 5.04 6.80 -0.05
CA THR A 31 4.20 7.86 0.52
C THR A 31 4.32 9.13 -0.30
N ILE A 32 3.23 9.89 -0.33
CA ILE A 32 3.19 11.27 -0.84
C ILE A 32 2.48 12.08 0.23
N GLU A 33 3.15 13.11 0.73
CA GLU A 33 2.56 14.06 1.67
C GLU A 33 1.94 15.23 0.88
N GLY A 34 0.82 15.73 1.37
CA GLY A 34 0.11 16.83 0.74
C GLY A 34 -1.00 17.36 1.61
N LYS A 35 -1.61 18.46 1.16
CA LYS A 35 -2.71 19.14 1.83
C LYS A 35 -3.75 19.55 0.80
N GLY A 36 -5.02 19.50 1.19
CA GLY A 36 -6.14 19.96 0.37
C GLY A 36 -7.35 19.03 0.48
N ASN A 37 -8.32 19.26 -0.38
CA ASN A 37 -9.52 18.43 -0.45
C ASN A 37 -9.23 17.20 -1.33
N PRO A 38 -9.40 15.95 -0.83
CA PRO A 38 -9.21 14.75 -1.64
C PRO A 38 -10.14 14.62 -2.84
N ASN A 39 -11.17 15.45 -2.93
CA ASN A 39 -12.06 15.50 -4.08
C ASN A 39 -11.50 16.33 -5.25
N ASP A 40 -10.37 17.01 -5.06
CA ASP A 40 -9.73 17.81 -6.10
C ASP A 40 -8.78 16.95 -6.97
N ALA A 41 -8.46 17.45 -8.17
CA ALA A 41 -7.71 16.71 -9.19
C ALA A 41 -6.32 16.22 -8.71
N PHE A 42 -5.64 16.98 -7.85
CA PHE A 42 -4.30 16.64 -7.38
C PHE A 42 -4.26 15.30 -6.63
N PHE A 43 -5.34 14.92 -5.94
CA PHE A 43 -5.37 13.70 -5.15
C PHE A 43 -5.39 12.45 -6.05
N ALA A 44 -6.10 12.52 -7.18
CA ALA A 44 -6.10 11.47 -8.19
C ALA A 44 -4.71 11.28 -8.82
N GLU A 45 -3.96 12.37 -9.01
CA GLU A 45 -2.58 12.32 -9.50
C GLU A 45 -1.65 11.61 -8.51
N TYR A 46 -1.78 11.89 -7.20
CA TYR A 46 -1.01 11.20 -6.15
C TYR A 46 -1.27 9.70 -6.16
N ILE A 47 -2.54 9.30 -6.25
CA ILE A 47 -2.93 7.89 -6.37
C ILE A 47 -2.30 7.27 -7.62
N GLY A 48 -2.32 7.98 -8.75
CA GLY A 48 -1.71 7.52 -10.00
C GLY A 48 -0.20 7.25 -9.86
N VAL A 49 0.53 8.14 -9.19
CA VAL A 49 1.96 7.96 -8.92
C VAL A 49 2.20 6.76 -8.01
N LEU A 50 1.46 6.63 -6.90
CA LEU A 50 1.62 5.52 -5.95
C LEU A 50 1.37 4.15 -6.60
N TYR A 51 0.33 4.02 -7.42
CA TYR A 51 0.06 2.78 -8.13
C TYR A 51 1.09 2.51 -9.23
N SER A 52 1.56 3.54 -9.94
CA SER A 52 2.62 3.39 -10.94
C SER A 52 3.88 2.79 -10.31
N LEU A 53 4.32 3.32 -9.17
CA LEU A 53 5.48 2.81 -8.43
C LEU A 53 5.25 1.38 -7.90
N SER A 54 4.08 1.13 -7.31
CA SER A 54 3.72 -0.18 -6.76
C SER A 54 3.73 -1.29 -7.82
N TYR A 55 3.19 -1.00 -9.01
CA TYR A 55 3.19 -1.94 -10.13
C TYR A 55 4.56 -2.10 -10.77
N ALA A 56 5.39 -1.05 -10.81
CA ALA A 56 6.77 -1.16 -11.29
C ALA A 56 7.56 -2.20 -10.48
N ILE A 57 7.48 -2.17 -9.14
CA ILE A 57 8.12 -3.18 -8.28
C ILE A 57 7.51 -4.56 -8.49
N LYS A 58 6.18 -4.69 -8.49
CA LYS A 58 5.49 -5.98 -8.73
C LYS A 58 5.89 -6.62 -10.07
N MET A 59 6.16 -5.81 -11.10
CA MET A 59 6.55 -6.29 -12.44
C MET A 59 8.06 -6.40 -12.62
N SER A 60 8.87 -5.89 -11.70
CA SER A 60 10.34 -5.89 -11.77
C SER A 60 11.00 -7.25 -12.03
N PRO A 61 10.47 -8.40 -11.54
CA PRO A 61 11.07 -9.70 -11.86
C PRO A 61 10.97 -10.05 -13.36
N LYS A 62 9.87 -9.64 -14.01
CA LYS A 62 9.69 -9.86 -15.45
C LYS A 62 10.59 -8.97 -16.30
N GLN A 63 11.08 -7.88 -15.72
CA GLN A 63 11.90 -6.88 -16.40
C GLN A 63 13.39 -7.01 -16.03
N GLY A 64 13.76 -7.99 -15.18
CA GLY A 64 15.15 -8.30 -14.84
C GLY A 64 15.80 -7.36 -13.83
N PHE A 65 15.03 -6.52 -13.13
CA PHE A 65 15.54 -5.58 -12.12
C PHE A 65 14.90 -5.74 -10.74
N ALA A 66 14.41 -6.94 -10.41
CA ALA A 66 13.86 -7.20 -9.08
C ALA A 66 14.90 -6.91 -7.98
N PRO A 67 14.51 -6.23 -6.90
CA PRO A 67 15.36 -6.07 -5.72
C PRO A 67 15.80 -7.42 -5.13
N ASN A 68 16.95 -7.45 -4.46
CA ASN A 68 17.55 -8.69 -3.91
C ASN A 68 16.61 -9.46 -2.97
N ASP A 69 15.75 -8.77 -2.21
CA ASP A 69 14.79 -9.36 -1.27
C ASP A 69 13.35 -9.33 -1.79
N TYR A 70 13.17 -9.28 -3.12
CA TYR A 70 11.84 -9.31 -3.71
C TYR A 70 11.14 -10.63 -3.40
N PHE A 71 9.87 -10.53 -2.99
CA PHE A 71 8.94 -11.65 -2.95
C PHE A 71 7.75 -11.33 -3.85
N GLU A 72 7.09 -12.36 -4.39
CA GLU A 72 5.89 -12.14 -5.20
C GLU A 72 4.70 -11.77 -4.32
N TYR A 73 4.00 -10.67 -4.61
CA TYR A 73 2.83 -10.22 -3.83
C TYR A 73 1.69 -9.65 -4.68
N THR A 74 0.49 -9.57 -4.10
CA THR A 74 -0.60 -8.71 -4.61
C THR A 74 -0.40 -7.27 -4.14
N VAL A 75 -0.58 -6.29 -5.04
CA VAL A 75 -0.61 -4.87 -4.66
C VAL A 75 -1.59 -4.67 -3.49
N PHE A 76 -1.10 -4.00 -2.46
CA PHE A 76 -1.83 -3.70 -1.23
C PHE A 76 -2.89 -2.63 -1.49
N PRO A 77 -3.94 -2.53 -0.65
CA PRO A 77 -4.92 -1.46 -0.79
C PRO A 77 -4.26 -0.08 -0.61
N LEU A 78 -4.87 0.95 -1.19
CA LEU A 78 -4.49 2.33 -0.89
C LEU A 78 -4.83 2.64 0.57
N GLU A 79 -3.88 3.24 1.28
CA GLU A 79 -4.02 3.71 2.66
C GLU A 79 -3.80 5.22 2.70
N GLY A 80 -4.32 5.88 3.74
CA GLY A 80 -4.14 7.33 3.91
C GLY A 80 -4.15 7.71 5.39
N VAL A 81 -3.20 8.55 5.77
CA VAL A 81 -3.15 9.20 7.08
C VAL A 81 -3.69 10.61 6.89
N TRP A 82 -4.68 10.98 7.69
CA TRP A 82 -5.35 12.27 7.62
C TRP A 82 -5.24 12.93 8.98
N ASP A 83 -4.87 14.20 8.98
CA ASP A 83 -4.89 15.04 10.16
C ASP A 83 -5.62 16.35 9.85
N ILE A 84 -6.06 17.02 10.91
CA ILE A 84 -6.66 18.34 10.85
C ILE A 84 -5.55 19.32 11.22
N ASP A 85 -4.79 19.77 10.23
CA ASP A 85 -3.90 20.93 10.38
C ASP A 85 -4.63 22.15 10.98
#